data_AF-A0A8J3N5B9-F1
#
_entry.id   AF-A0A8J3N5B9-F1
#
_cell.length_a   1.000
_cell.length_b   1.000
_cell.length_c   1.000
_cell.angle_alpha   90.00
_cell.angle_beta   90.00
_cell.angle_gamma   90.00
#
_symmetry.space_group_name_H-M   'P 1'
#
loop_
_entity.id
_entity.type
_entity.pdbx_description
1 polymer ?
#
loop_
_entity_poly.entity_id
_entity_poly.type
_entity_poly.pdbx_seq_one_letter_code
_entity_poly.pdbx_strand_id
1 'polypeptide(L)'
;MALSETPFALRQDHLMVEIIAGWEPSSPDEEQRHIQWAQSLSHALAPYAFKGGYVNLLDERERDRIPQAFGSNYQHLLNLKRAYDPDDVFQSTIGHVSPMAS
;
A
#
# COMPACT_ATOMS: atom_id res chain seq x y z
N MET A 1 2.63 -12.70 -19.13
CA MET A 1 1.45 -11.85 -18.93
C MET A 1 1.88 -10.40 -19.04
N ALA A 2 1.15 -9.59 -19.78
CA ALA A 2 1.41 -8.16 -19.86
C ALA A 2 0.96 -7.48 -18.56
N LEU A 3 1.67 -6.43 -18.13
CA LEU A 3 1.36 -5.69 -16.89
C LEU A 3 -0.07 -5.13 -16.87
N SER A 4 -0.67 -4.91 -18.04
CA SER A 4 -2.00 -4.35 -18.23
C SER A 4 -3.15 -5.37 -18.17
N GLU A 5 -2.87 -6.67 -18.07
CA GLU A 5 -3.93 -7.70 -18.04
C GLU A 5 -4.71 -7.70 -16.70
N THR A 6 -4.10 -7.17 -15.64
CA THR A 6 -4.75 -7.03 -14.34
C THR A 6 -4.29 -5.75 -13.64
N PRO A 7 -5.04 -5.24 -12.65
CA PRO A 7 -4.60 -4.11 -11.82
C PRO A 7 -3.26 -4.32 -11.10
N PHE A 8 -2.89 -5.57 -10.79
CA PHE A 8 -1.65 -5.90 -10.08
C PHE A 8 -0.39 -5.70 -10.96
N ALA A 9 0.40 -4.67 -10.64
CA ALA A 9 1.56 -4.23 -11.42
C ALA A 9 2.90 -4.88 -11.01
N LEU A 10 3.08 -5.31 -9.76
CA LEU A 10 4.36 -5.83 -9.27
C LEU A 10 4.57 -7.32 -9.62
N ARG A 11 4.84 -7.61 -10.90
CA ARG A 11 4.98 -8.99 -11.42
C ARG A 11 6.42 -9.44 -11.71
N GLN A 12 7.41 -8.55 -11.57
CA GLN A 12 8.82 -8.91 -11.68
C GLN A 12 9.22 -9.88 -10.56
N ASP A 13 10.28 -10.68 -10.73
CA ASP A 13 10.73 -11.60 -9.68
C ASP A 13 11.21 -10.83 -8.43
N HIS A 14 10.65 -11.17 -7.26
CA HIS A 14 10.99 -10.55 -5.99
C HIS A 14 10.57 -11.39 -4.80
N LEU A 15 11.01 -10.97 -3.61
CA LEU A 15 10.50 -11.46 -2.34
C LEU A 15 9.54 -10.43 -1.76
N MET A 16 8.44 -10.93 -1.19
CA MET A 16 7.55 -10.14 -0.34
C MET A 16 7.96 -10.35 1.12
N VAL A 17 8.16 -9.25 1.85
CA VAL A 17 8.40 -9.28 3.29
C VAL A 17 7.23 -8.56 3.96
N GLU A 18 6.50 -9.29 4.81
CA GLU A 18 5.45 -8.75 5.66
C GLU A 18 5.99 -8.66 7.09
N ILE A 19 5.91 -7.48 7.69
CA ILE A 19 6.40 -7.23 9.05
C ILE A 19 5.18 -7.08 9.96
N ILE A 20 4.92 -8.09 10.78
CA ILE A 20 3.76 -8.10 11.68
C ILE A 20 4.27 -8.03 13.12
N ALA A 21 3.88 -6.97 13.83
CA ALA A 21 4.04 -6.86 15.27
C ALA A 21 2.66 -6.98 15.93
N GLY A 22 2.50 -7.96 16.81
CA GLY A 22 1.30 -8.16 17.62
C GLY A 22 1.70 -8.46 19.07
N TRP A 23 0.93 -7.94 20.01
CA TRP A 23 1.17 -8.09 21.44
C TRP A 23 -0.14 -8.12 22.22
N GLU A 24 -0.11 -8.72 23.41
CA GLU A 24 -1.19 -8.58 24.37
C GLU A 24 -1.09 -7.22 25.07
N PRO A 25 -2.20 -6.50 25.29
CA PRO A 25 -2.20 -5.26 26.04
C PRO A 25 -1.63 -5.48 27.45
N SER A 26 -0.45 -4.92 27.72
CA SER A 26 0.29 -5.14 28.96
C SER A 26 0.79 -3.84 29.57
N SER A 27 1.71 -3.15 28.89
CA SER A 27 2.16 -1.81 29.27
C SER A 27 2.49 -0.95 28.04
N PRO A 28 2.48 0.40 28.17
CA PRO A 28 2.91 1.28 27.09
C PRO A 28 4.36 1.03 26.63
N ASP A 29 5.25 0.63 27.55
CA ASP A 29 6.65 0.35 27.22
C ASP A 29 6.80 -0.91 26.36
N GLU A 30 6.03 -1.97 26.67
CA GLU A 30 6.01 -3.20 25.87
C GLU A 30 5.42 -2.94 24.48
N GLU A 31 4.30 -2.21 24.40
CA GLU A 31 3.72 -1.75 23.13
C GLU A 31 4.75 -0.98 22.29
N GLN A 32 5.43 -0.01 22.90
CA GLN A 32 6.42 0.81 22.22
C GLN A 32 7.61 -0.01 21.71
N ARG A 33 8.02 -1.07 22.44
CA ARG A 33 9.08 -1.99 22.03
C ARG A 33 8.73 -2.75 20.75
N HIS A 34 7.48 -3.23 20.64
CA HIS A 34 6.99 -3.92 19.44
C HIS A 34 6.89 -2.99 18.23
N ILE A 35 6.37 -1.78 18.43
CA ILE A 35 6.28 -0.74 17.39
C ILE A 35 7.68 -0.35 16.89
N GLN A 36 8.64 -0.11 17.80
CA GLN A 36 10.00 0.26 17.44
C GLN A 36 10.72 -0.84 16.66
N TRP A 37 10.53 -2.11 17.02
CA TRP A 37 11.09 -3.23 16.29
C TRP A 37 10.60 -3.25 14.83
N ALA A 38 9.28 -3.16 14.62
CA ALA A 38 8.69 -3.20 13.28
C ALA A 38 9.17 -2.01 12.42
N GLN A 39 9.16 -0.80 12.99
CA GLN A 39 9.64 0.40 12.32
C GLN A 39 11.13 0.31 12.00
N SER A 40 11.96 -0.15 12.92
CA SER A 40 13.41 -0.27 12.70
C SER A 40 13.74 -1.27 11.60
N LEU A 41 13.05 -2.42 11.58
CA LEU A 41 13.22 -3.42 10.53
C LEU A 41 12.75 -2.90 9.17
N SER A 42 11.62 -2.21 9.11
CA SER A 42 11.12 -1.57 7.89
C SER A 42 12.14 -0.55 7.34
N HIS A 43 12.69 0.33 8.19
CA HIS A 43 13.72 1.28 7.79
C HIS A 43 15.01 0.60 7.30
N ALA A 44 15.43 -0.50 7.93
CA ALA A 44 16.61 -1.24 7.53
C ALA A 44 16.44 -1.92 6.15
N LEU A 45 15.22 -2.33 5.81
CA LEU A 45 14.89 -2.98 4.54
C LEU A 45 14.56 -1.98 3.42
N ALA A 46 14.18 -0.74 3.75
CA ALA A 46 13.75 0.28 2.79
C ALA A 46 14.70 0.49 1.58
N PRO A 47 16.04 0.47 1.73
CA PRO A 47 16.96 0.62 0.60
C PRO A 47 16.87 -0.50 -0.45
N TYR A 48 16.36 -1.68 -0.08
CA TYR A 48 16.23 -2.85 -0.94
C TYR A 48 14.81 -3.02 -1.50
N ALA A 49 13.84 -2.29 -0.95
CA ALA A 49 12.44 -2.44 -1.29
C ALA A 49 12.08 -1.73 -2.61
N PHE A 50 11.11 -2.29 -3.34
CA PHE A 50 10.50 -1.56 -4.45
C PHE A 50 9.68 -0.37 -3.97
N LYS A 51 9.63 0.67 -4.80
CA LYS A 51 8.69 1.77 -4.63
C LYS A 51 7.25 1.25 -4.84
N GLY A 52 6.27 1.83 -4.15
CA GLY A 52 4.85 1.44 -4.24
C GLY A 52 4.41 0.37 -3.24
N GLY A 53 5.14 -0.75 -3.11
CA GLY A 53 4.75 -1.84 -2.20
C GLY A 53 3.49 -2.59 -2.63
N TYR A 54 3.03 -3.52 -1.79
CA TYR A 54 1.78 -4.26 -2.03
C TYR A 54 0.61 -3.48 -1.43
N VAL A 55 -0.43 -3.16 -2.21
CA VAL A 55 -1.46 -2.19 -1.78
C VAL A 55 -2.20 -2.62 -0.51
N ASN A 56 -2.32 -3.92 -0.26
CA ASN A 56 -2.97 -4.45 0.96
C ASN A 56 -2.10 -4.32 2.21
N LEU A 57 -0.82 -3.98 2.07
CA LEU A 57 0.15 -3.82 3.15
C LEU A 57 0.52 -2.35 3.40
N LEU A 58 -0.06 -1.42 2.65
CA LEU A 58 0.13 0.00 2.90
C LEU A 58 -0.67 0.42 4.13
N ASP A 59 -0.17 1.41 4.86
CA ASP A 59 -0.94 2.06 5.92
C ASP A 59 -1.71 3.29 5.41
N GLU A 60 -2.56 3.88 6.27
CA GLU A 60 -3.33 5.08 5.91
C GLU A 60 -2.47 6.33 5.66
N ARG A 61 -1.24 6.36 6.17
CA ARG A 61 -0.26 7.45 6.01
C ARG A 61 0.55 7.28 4.72
N GLU A 62 0.49 6.11 4.10
CA GLU A 62 1.20 5.75 2.87
C GLU A 62 0.36 5.89 1.60
N ARG A 63 -0.79 6.58 1.65
CA ARG A 63 -1.68 6.77 0.49
C ARG A 63 -0.99 7.38 -0.74
N ASP A 64 0.04 8.20 -0.54
CA ASP A 64 0.86 8.77 -1.62
C ASP A 64 1.61 7.70 -2.44
N ARG A 65 1.71 6.46 -1.93
CA ARG A 65 2.32 5.32 -2.61
C ARG A 65 1.36 4.56 -3.53
N ILE A 66 0.05 4.82 -3.44
CA ILE A 66 -0.99 4.11 -4.22
C ILE A 66 -0.73 4.20 -5.74
N PRO A 67 -0.41 5.37 -6.34
CA PRO A 67 -0.11 5.42 -7.77
C PRO A 67 1.09 4.55 -8.16
N GLN A 68 2.08 4.44 -7.28
CA GLN A 68 3.27 3.60 -7.52
C GLN A 68 2.95 2.12 -7.37
N ALA A 69 2.06 1.74 -6.44
CA ALA A 69 1.62 0.36 -6.24
C ALA A 69 0.86 -0.19 -7.47
N PHE A 70 0.04 0.64 -8.12
CA PHE A 70 -0.64 0.29 -9.37
C PHE A 70 0.18 0.55 -10.64
N GLY A 71 1.30 1.27 -10.54
CA GLY A 71 2.19 1.55 -11.66
C GLY A 71 1.45 2.11 -12.89
N SER A 72 1.73 1.55 -14.07
CA SER A 72 1.08 1.96 -15.32
C SER A 72 -0.44 1.76 -15.34
N ASN A 73 -0.99 0.93 -14.46
CA ASN A 73 -2.42 0.64 -14.40
C ASN A 73 -3.22 1.73 -13.66
N TYR A 74 -2.55 2.62 -12.91
CA TYR A 74 -3.24 3.64 -12.11
C TYR A 74 -4.17 4.53 -12.95
N GLN A 75 -3.72 4.98 -14.12
CA GLN A 75 -4.55 5.83 -14.98
C GLN A 75 -5.80 5.11 -15.51
N HIS A 76 -5.68 3.80 -15.79
CA HIS A 76 -6.81 2.99 -16.20
C HIS A 76 -7.82 2.84 -15.04
N LEU A 77 -7.33 2.57 -13.83
CA LEU A 77 -8.16 2.49 -12.62
C LEU A 77 -8.85 3.82 -12.30
N LEU A 78 -8.16 4.95 -12.48
CA LEU A 78 -8.76 6.28 -12.31
C LEU A 78 -9.90 6.52 -13.31
N ASN A 79 -9.74 6.11 -14.56
CA ASN A 79 -10.79 6.20 -15.57
C ASN A 79 -12.00 5.32 -15.20
N LEU A 80 -11.75 4.10 -14.71
CA LEU A 80 -12.81 3.21 -14.22
C LEU A 80 -13.52 3.80 -12.99
N LYS A 81 -12.78 4.34 -12.02
CA LYS A 81 -13.34 5.02 -10.85
C LYS A 81 -14.28 6.14 -11.27
N ARG A 82 -13.88 6.99 -12.21
CA ARG A 82 -14.74 8.06 -12.75
C ARG A 82 -15.97 7.56 -13.49
N ALA A 83 -15.90 6.39 -14.12
CA ALA A 83 -17.02 5.80 -14.85
C ALA A 83 -18.03 5.09 -13.93
N TYR A 84 -17.54 4.44 -12.87
CA TYR A 84 -18.36 3.54 -12.03
C TYR A 84 -18.66 4.08 -10.62
N ASP A 85 -17.84 5.00 -10.11
CA ASP A 85 -18.02 5.64 -8.80
C ASP A 85 -17.58 7.12 -8.85
N PRO A 86 -18.24 7.95 -9.69
CA PRO A 86 -17.89 9.36 -9.87
C PRO A 86 -18.06 10.20 -8.60
N ASP A 87 -18.98 9.81 -7.72
CA ASP A 87 -19.29 10.52 -6.48
C ASP A 87 -18.42 10.05 -5.29
N ASP A 88 -17.45 9.18 -5.56
CA ASP A 88 -16.48 8.64 -4.60
C ASP A 88 -17.09 7.95 -3.37
N VAL A 89 -18.19 7.22 -3.57
CA VAL A 89 -18.91 6.52 -2.50
C VAL A 89 -18.02 5.46 -1.84
N PHE A 90 -17.18 4.77 -2.61
CA PHE A 90 -16.29 3.71 -2.13
C PHE A 90 -14.87 4.24 -1.88
N GLN A 91 -14.65 4.81 -0.70
CA GLN A 91 -13.39 5.47 -0.31
C GLN A 91 -12.67 4.86 0.91
N SER A 92 -13.25 3.84 1.56
CA SER A 92 -12.71 3.28 2.81
C SER A 92 -11.49 2.37 2.62
N THR A 93 -11.15 2.00 1.39
CA THR A 93 -10.04 1.07 1.11
C THR A 93 -8.70 1.78 1.18
N ILE A 94 -7.66 1.10 1.68
CA ILE A 94 -6.28 1.61 1.68
C ILE A 94 -5.81 1.95 0.26
N GLY A 95 -6.13 1.12 -0.74
CA GLY A 95 -5.82 1.36 -2.15
C GLY A 95 -6.78 2.31 -2.87
N HIS A 96 -7.40 3.25 -2.15
CA HIS A 96 -8.39 4.18 -2.71
C HIS A 96 -7.79 5.03 -3.85
N VAL A 97 -8.47 5.01 -4.99
CA VAL A 97 -8.16 5.89 -6.13
C VAL A 97 -9.16 7.03 -6.10
N SER A 98 -8.70 8.23 -5.75
CA SER A 98 -9.54 9.43 -5.75
C SER A 98 -9.91 9.86 -7.18
N PRO A 99 -11.20 10.06 -7.52
CA PRO A 99 -11.61 10.56 -8.83
C PRO A 99 -11.28 12.04 -9.02
N MET A 100 -11.19 12.79 -7.92
CA MET A 100 -10.78 14.20 -7.88
C MET A 100 -9.26 14.27 -7.83
N ALA A 101 -8.65 14.81 -8.88
CA ALA A 101 -7.22 15.13 -8.88
C ALA A 101 -6.99 16.33 -7.95
N SER A 102 -5.99 16.22 -7.08
CA SER A 102 -5.38 17.39 -6.41
C SER A 102 -4.50 18.15 -7.41
#